data_AF-A0A0P9RNQ2-F1
#
_entry.id   AF-A0A0P9RNQ2-F1
#
_cell.length_a   1.000
_cell.length_b   1.000
_cell.length_c   1.000
_cell.angle_alpha   90.00
_cell.angle_beta   90.00
_cell.angle_gamma   90.00
#
_symmetry.space_group_name_H-M   'P 1'
#
loop_
_entity.id
_entity.type
_entity.pdbx_description
1 polymer ?
#
loop_
_entity_poly.entity_id
_entity_poly.type
_entity_poly.pdbx_seq_one_letter_code
_entity_poly.pdbx_strand_id
1 'polypeptide(L)'
;MMEGCKHAYDSRRLAWNNLMKTILLASLLTVAATAQATDYYVAPDGNDHAVGTKAAPLRSIMRAQQAARAGDTVYFRGGVYA
;
A
#
# COMPACT_ATOMS: atom_id res chain seq x y z
N MET A 1 -55.92 3.56 6.31
CA MET A 1 -55.24 2.68 5.32
C MET A 1 -53.94 3.28 4.77
N MET A 2 -53.20 4.14 5.49
CA MET A 2 -52.01 4.85 4.94
C MET A 2 -50.71 4.69 5.74
N GLU A 3 -50.61 3.73 6.66
CA GLU A 3 -49.40 3.50 7.47
C GLU A 3 -48.41 2.52 6.80
N GLY A 4 -48.88 1.68 5.86
CA GLY A 4 -48.06 0.63 5.23
C GLY A 4 -46.99 1.12 4.25
N CYS A 5 -47.18 2.28 3.61
CA CYS A 5 -46.20 2.79 2.64
C CYS A 5 -44.93 3.34 3.30
N LYS A 6 -45.02 3.85 4.55
CA LYS A 6 -43.88 4.42 5.27
C LYS A 6 -42.88 3.34 5.70
N HIS A 7 -43.39 2.22 6.22
CA HIS A 7 -42.58 1.06 6.61
C HIS A 7 -41.85 0.40 5.43
N ALA A 8 -42.49 0.35 4.25
CA ALA A 8 -41.85 -0.17 3.03
C ALA A 8 -40.75 0.76 2.49
N TYR A 9 -40.92 2.08 2.62
CA TYR A 9 -39.91 3.08 2.22
C TYR A 9 -38.66 3.00 3.11
N ASP A 10 -38.82 2.93 4.44
CA ASP A 10 -37.69 2.81 5.37
C ASP A 10 -36.91 1.51 5.20
N SER A 11 -37.60 0.39 4.95
CA SER A 11 -36.94 -0.91 4.74
C SER A 11 -36.02 -0.90 3.51
N ARG A 12 -36.45 -0.25 2.41
CA ARG A 12 -35.64 -0.10 1.19
C ARG A 12 -34.44 0.84 1.42
N ARG A 13 -34.61 1.89 2.22
CA ARG A 13 -33.54 2.86 2.55
C ARG A 13 -32.48 2.26 3.48
N LEU A 14 -32.88 1.48 4.48
CA LEU A 14 -31.95 0.76 5.36
C LEU A 14 -31.16 -0.31 4.60
N ALA A 15 -31.82 -1.07 3.71
CA ALA A 15 -31.16 -2.02 2.83
C ALA A 15 -30.14 -1.35 1.90
N TRP A 16 -30.51 -0.19 1.32
CA TRP A 16 -29.62 0.59 0.46
C TRP A 16 -28.37 1.10 1.20
N ASN A 17 -28.54 1.64 2.41
CA ASN A 17 -27.42 2.12 3.23
C ASN A 17 -26.49 0.99 3.67
N ASN A 18 -27.04 -0.17 4.02
CA ASN A 18 -26.24 -1.34 4.39
C ASN A 18 -25.49 -1.92 3.18
N LEU A 19 -26.12 -1.94 1.99
CA LEU A 19 -25.47 -2.31 0.74
C LEU A 19 -24.35 -1.34 0.36
N MET A 20 -24.54 -0.02 0.49
CA MET A 20 -23.47 0.95 0.27
C MET A 20 -22.32 0.76 1.26
N LYS A 21 -22.62 0.50 2.54
CA LYS A 21 -21.59 0.24 3.55
C LYS A 21 -20.79 -1.03 3.26
N THR A 22 -21.45 -2.12 2.88
CA THR A 22 -20.75 -3.37 2.54
C THR A 22 -19.90 -3.21 1.29
N ILE A 23 -20.37 -2.49 0.27
CA ILE A 23 -19.58 -2.18 -0.92
C ILE A 23 -18.35 -1.33 -0.56
N LEU A 24 -18.50 -0.30 0.26
CA LEU A 24 -17.37 0.54 0.70
C LEU A 24 -16.34 -0.25 1.53
N LEU A 25 -16.79 -1.11 2.44
CA LEU A 25 -15.91 -1.98 3.22
C LEU A 25 -15.16 -2.97 2.33
N ALA A 26 -15.85 -3.60 1.38
CA ALA A 26 -15.24 -4.54 0.45
C ALA A 26 -14.21 -3.85 -0.46
N SER A 27 -14.49 -2.64 -0.95
CA SER A 27 -13.54 -1.87 -1.77
C SER A 27 -12.31 -1.42 -0.99
N LEU A 28 -12.47 -1.09 0.30
CA LEU A 28 -11.34 -0.72 1.15
C LEU A 28 -10.42 -1.92 1.42
N LEU A 29 -11.01 -3.10 1.64
CA LEU A 29 -10.25 -4.32 1.90
C LEU A 29 -9.44 -4.80 0.69
N THR A 30 -9.97 -4.65 -0.53
CA THR A 30 -9.24 -5.01 -1.75
C THR A 30 -8.03 -4.12 -2.02
N VAL A 31 -8.12 -2.81 -1.70
CA VAL A 31 -6.96 -1.90 -1.84
C VAL A 31 -5.86 -2.22 -0.83
N ALA A 32 -6.22 -2.62 0.39
CA ALA A 32 -5.22 -2.99 1.40
C ALA A 32 -4.39 -4.23 1.02
N ALA A 33 -4.97 -5.16 0.24
CA ALA A 33 -4.30 -6.38 -0.19
C ALA A 33 -3.20 -6.16 -1.26
N THR A 34 -3.13 -4.98 -1.87
CA THR A 34 -2.10 -4.63 -2.88
C THR A 34 -0.95 -3.81 -2.31
N ALA A 35 -0.74 -3.84 -1.00
CA ALA A 35 0.42 -3.22 -0.37
C ALA A 35 1.61 -4.20 -0.44
N GLN A 36 2.42 -4.11 -1.50
CA GLN A 36 3.72 -4.79 -1.58
C GLN A 36 4.83 -3.85 -1.12
N ALA A 37 5.52 -4.23 -0.03
CA ALA A 37 6.75 -3.58 0.42
C ALA A 37 7.97 -4.27 -0.21
N THR A 38 8.87 -3.47 -0.78
CA THR A 38 10.14 -3.93 -1.35
C THR A 38 11.29 -3.55 -0.43
N ASP A 39 12.23 -4.48 -0.24
CA ASP A 39 13.45 -4.23 0.51
C ASP A 39 14.60 -3.85 -0.42
N TYR A 40 15.20 -2.68 -0.18
CA TYR A 40 16.38 -2.21 -0.89
C TYR A 40 17.62 -2.27 0.00
N TYR A 41 18.77 -2.61 -0.58
CA TYR A 41 20.06 -2.67 0.11
C TYR A 41 21.04 -1.69 -0.53
N VAL A 42 21.74 -0.90 0.31
CA VAL A 42 22.75 0.07 -0.13
C VAL A 42 24.08 -0.28 0.52
N ALA A 43 25.15 -0.31 -0.26
CA ALA A 43 26.50 -0.61 0.20
C ALA A 43 27.51 0.31 -0.49
N PRO A 44 28.57 0.77 0.20
CA PRO A 44 29.57 1.65 -0.42
C PRO A 44 30.29 1.04 -1.63
N ASP A 45 30.42 -0.29 -1.65
CA ASP A 45 30.98 -1.10 -2.74
C ASP A 45 29.93 -1.60 -3.74
N GLY A 46 28.69 -1.13 -3.64
CA GLY A 46 27.57 -1.48 -4.52
C GLY A 46 27.63 -0.82 -5.90
N ASN A 47 26.54 -0.97 -6.66
CA ASN A 47 26.39 -0.38 -8.00
C ASN A 47 25.00 0.26 -8.18
N ASP A 48 24.94 1.51 -8.62
CA ASP A 48 23.67 2.24 -8.85
C ASP A 48 22.83 1.70 -10.02
N HIS A 49 23.42 0.86 -10.87
CA HIS A 49 22.71 0.10 -11.91
C HIS A 49 22.19 -1.26 -11.44
N ALA A 50 22.50 -1.66 -10.19
CA ALA A 50 21.97 -2.90 -9.63
C ALA A 50 20.48 -2.77 -9.29
N VAL A 51 19.84 -3.92 -9.08
CA VAL A 51 18.42 -3.99 -8.68
C VAL A 51 18.20 -3.53 -7.22
N GLY A 52 19.26 -3.55 -6.40
CA GLY A 52 19.19 -3.15 -4.98
C GLY A 52 18.79 -4.28 -4.04
N THR A 53 19.09 -5.53 -4.40
CA THR A 53 18.88 -6.69 -3.52
C THR A 53 20.07 -6.89 -2.59
N LYS A 54 19.94 -7.77 -1.60
CA LYS A 54 21.04 -8.11 -0.68
C LYS A 54 22.30 -8.63 -1.39
N ALA A 55 22.13 -9.33 -2.51
CA ALA A 55 23.24 -9.87 -3.32
C ALA A 55 23.80 -8.83 -4.30
N ALA A 56 23.00 -7.85 -4.71
CA ALA A 56 23.37 -6.80 -5.65
C ALA A 56 22.91 -5.43 -5.11
N PRO A 57 23.60 -4.89 -4.09
CA PRO A 57 23.20 -3.65 -3.44
C PRO A 57 23.46 -2.42 -4.35
N LEU A 58 22.65 -1.38 -4.14
CA LEU A 58 22.87 -0.05 -4.70
C LEU A 58 24.10 0.59 -4.06
N ARG A 59 24.74 1.52 -4.78
CA ARG A 59 25.89 2.26 -4.24
C ARG A 59 25.47 3.50 -3.46
N SER A 60 24.60 4.30 -4.05
CA SER A 60 24.22 5.62 -3.55
C SER A 60 22.89 5.61 -2.80
N ILE A 61 22.83 6.44 -1.76
CA ILE A 61 21.62 6.68 -0.98
C ILE A 61 20.53 7.31 -1.86
N MET A 62 20.92 8.27 -2.71
CA MET A 62 20.01 8.94 -3.64
C MET A 62 19.31 7.97 -4.59
N ARG A 63 20.04 6.98 -5.14
CA ARG A 63 19.45 5.99 -6.04
C ARG A 63 18.42 5.11 -5.32
N ALA A 64 18.69 4.76 -4.07
CA ALA A 64 17.77 4.00 -3.22
C ALA A 64 16.52 4.82 -2.88
N GLN A 65 16.67 6.11 -2.57
CA GLN A 65 15.53 7.02 -2.33
C GLN A 65 14.63 7.16 -3.57
N GLN A 66 15.21 7.21 -4.77
CA GLN A 66 14.43 7.26 -6.01
C GLN A 66 13.71 5.94 -6.30
N ALA A 67 14.24 4.81 -5.84
CA ALA A 67 13.65 3.49 -6.04
C ALA A 67 12.55 3.18 -4.99
N ALA A 68 12.75 3.63 -3.76
CA ALA A 68 11.86 3.38 -2.64
C ALA A 68 10.51 4.09 -2.80
N ARG A 69 9.44 3.37 -2.50
CA ARG A 69 8.07 3.86 -2.41
C ARG A 69 7.56 3.75 -0.97
N ALA A 70 6.40 4.33 -0.72
CA ALA A 70 5.77 4.21 0.60
C ALA A 70 5.53 2.73 0.94
N GLY A 71 6.00 2.32 2.11
CA GLY A 71 5.95 0.92 2.57
C GLY A 71 7.26 0.15 2.34
N ASP A 72 8.17 0.65 1.51
CA ASP A 72 9.47 0.01 1.28
C ASP A 72 10.45 0.25 2.44
N THR A 73 11.40 -0.66 2.61
CA THR A 73 12.46 -0.54 3.62
C THR A 73 13.83 -0.48 2.94
N VAL A 74 14.67 0.47 3.35
CA VAL A 74 16.05 0.61 2.83
C VAL A 74 17.05 0.24 3.91
N TYR A 75 17.86 -0.78 3.66
CA TYR A 75 18.92 -1.28 4.53
C TYR A 75 20.28 -0.75 4.08
N PHE A 76 21.00 -0.12 5.00
CA PHE A 76 22.39 0.30 4.79
C PHE A 76 23.34 -0.75 5.34
N ARG A 77 24.29 -1.18 4.51
CA ARG A 77 25.37 -2.08 4.92
C ARG A 77 26.45 -1.29 5.68
N GLY A 78 27.35 -2.01 6.36
CA GLY A 78 28.45 -1.37 7.07
C GLY A 78 29.40 -0.66 6.10
N GLY A 79 29.84 0.53 6.48
CA GLY A 79 30.86 1.30 5.76
C GLY A 79 30.58 2.80 5.74
N VAL A 80 31.36 3.53 4.94
CA VAL A 80 31.27 4.99 4.81
C VAL A 80 30.58 5.34 3.50
N TYR A 81 29.60 6.23 3.57
CA TYR A 81 28.86 6.75 2.41
C TYR A 81 29.29 8.21 2.20
N ALA A 82 29.66 8.56 0.98
CA ALA A 82 30.10 9.89 0.58
C ALA A 82 29.12 10.49 -0.45
#